data_AF-A0A6J5EVC8-F1
#
_entry.id   AF-A0A6J5EVC8-F1
#
_cell.length_a   1.000
_cell.length_b   1.000
_cell.length_c   1.000
_cell.angle_alpha   90.00
_cell.angle_beta   90.00
_cell.angle_gamma   90.00
#
_symmetry.space_group_name_H-M   'P 1'
#
loop_
_entity.id
_entity.type
_entity.pdbx_description
1 polymer ?
#
loop_
_entity_poly.entity_id
_entity_poly.type
_entity_poly.pdbx_seq_one_letter_code
_entity_poly.pdbx_strand_id
1 'polypeptide(L)'
;MGLSNSEKQRRYRQRHLGPGGGSERLSVFVRISTKRNLERLASHYGNTITNTVENLINEKTVSILNNLSESEQHEFYSEEPVHKRQNAK
;
A
#
# COMPACT_ATOMS: atom_id res chain seq x y z
N MET A 1 -1.44 -35.46 -13.83
CA MET A 1 -2.43 -34.37 -13.89
C MET A 1 -1.72 -33.09 -13.48
N GLY A 2 -1.58 -32.14 -14.40
CA GLY A 2 -0.92 -30.85 -14.11
C GLY A 2 -1.81 -29.98 -13.24
N LEU A 3 -1.22 -29.19 -12.35
CA LEU A 3 -1.91 -28.21 -11.52
C LEU A 3 -2.90 -27.40 -12.35
N SER A 4 -4.14 -27.32 -11.88
CA SER A 4 -5.16 -26.48 -12.51
C SER A 4 -4.72 -25.02 -12.50
N ASN A 5 -5.16 -24.24 -13.50
CA ASN A 5 -4.86 -22.81 -13.57
C ASN A 5 -5.29 -22.07 -12.30
N SER A 6 -6.39 -22.50 -11.66
CA SER A 6 -6.84 -21.95 -10.38
C SER A 6 -5.84 -22.20 -9.24
N GLU A 7 -5.21 -23.38 -9.21
CA GLU A 7 -4.21 -23.74 -8.20
C GLU A 7 -2.88 -23.01 -8.42
N LYS A 8 -2.45 -22.83 -9.68
CA LYS A 8 -1.28 -22.01 -10.01
C LYS A 8 -1.46 -20.57 -9.53
N GLN A 9 -2.62 -19.99 -9.81
CA GLN A 9 -2.96 -18.64 -9.38
C GLN A 9 -3.03 -18.51 -7.85
N ARG A 10 -3.58 -19.52 -7.16
CA ARG A 10 -3.60 -19.57 -5.69
C ARG A 10 -2.17 -19.60 -5.11
N ARG A 11 -1.29 -20.47 -5.64
CA ARG A 11 0.10 -20.58 -5.18
C ARG A 11 0.91 -19.31 -5.46
N TYR A 12 0.70 -18.66 -6.60
CA TYR A 12 1.33 -17.38 -6.92
C TYR A 12 0.93 -16.30 -5.92
N ARG A 13 -0.37 -16.17 -5.62
CA ARG A 13 -0.85 -15.25 -4.60
C ARG A 13 -0.23 -15.56 -3.24
N GLN A 14 -0.20 -16.83 -2.84
CA GLN A 14 0.35 -17.24 -1.55
C GLN A 14 1.86 -16.94 -1.41
N ARG A 15 2.61 -16.86 -2.51
CA ARG A 15 4.05 -16.54 -2.51
C ARG A 15 4.35 -15.04 -2.61
N HIS A 16 3.53 -14.28 -3.33
CA HIS A 16 3.84 -12.89 -3.69
C HIS A 16 2.88 -11.85 -3.09
N LEU A 17 1.70 -12.26 -2.60
CA LEU A 17 0.63 -11.40 -2.11
C LEU A 17 0.15 -11.85 -0.72
N GLY A 18 0.46 -11.07 0.32
CA GLY A 18 0.02 -11.35 1.70
C GLY A 18 1.10 -11.11 2.76
N PRO A 19 0.85 -11.51 4.03
CA PRO A 19 1.79 -11.32 5.14
C PRO A 19 3.11 -12.05 4.85
N GLY A 20 4.19 -11.30 4.64
CA GLY A 20 5.51 -11.83 4.29
C GLY A 20 5.82 -11.89 2.78
N GLY A 21 4.89 -11.47 1.92
CA GLY A 21 5.14 -11.22 0.49
C GLY A 21 5.63 -9.80 0.23
N GLY A 22 6.18 -9.54 -0.96
CA GLY A 22 6.68 -8.21 -1.35
C GLY A 22 5.59 -7.18 -1.66
N SER A 23 4.31 -7.58 -1.70
CA SER A 23 3.20 -6.67 -1.99
C SER A 23 1.93 -7.09 -1.24
N GLU A 24 1.20 -6.10 -0.73
CA GLU A 24 -0.09 -6.29 -0.07
C GLU A 24 -1.18 -5.46 -0.78
N ARG A 25 -2.42 -5.97 -0.80
CA ARG A 25 -3.53 -5.30 -1.50
C ARG A 25 -4.09 -4.16 -0.66
N LEU A 26 -3.89 -2.92 -1.11
CA LEU A 26 -4.57 -1.75 -0.57
C LEU A 26 -6.08 -1.80 -0.90
N SER A 27 -6.91 -2.11 0.10
CA SER A 27 -8.37 -2.23 -0.07
C SER A 27 -9.06 -0.99 0.49
N VAL A 28 -9.28 0.01 -0.36
CA VAL A 28 -9.86 1.31 0.02
C VAL A 28 -10.82 1.82 -1.05
N PHE A 29 -11.91 2.45 -0.61
CA PHE A 29 -12.78 3.22 -1.49
C PHE A 29 -12.35 4.69 -1.49
N VAL A 30 -12.13 5.24 -2.69
CA VAL A 30 -11.78 6.66 -2.88
C VAL A 30 -12.82 7.35 -3.75
N ARG A 31 -12.93 8.67 -3.63
CA ARG A 31 -13.82 9.48 -4.47
C ARG A 31 -13.40 9.37 -5.94
N ILE A 32 -14.38 9.49 -6.84
CA ILE A 32 -14.15 9.42 -8.30
C ILE A 32 -13.12 10.47 -8.76
N SER A 33 -13.21 11.70 -8.22
CA SER A 33 -12.25 12.77 -8.52
C SER A 33 -10.82 12.41 -8.14
N THR A 34 -10.62 11.78 -6.97
CA THR A 34 -9.32 11.31 -6.50
C THR A 34 -8.75 10.25 -7.43
N LYS A 35 -9.57 9.27 -7.84
CA LYS A 35 -9.16 8.25 -8.81
C LYS A 35 -8.72 8.87 -10.13
N ARG A 36 -9.48 9.83 -10.67
CA ARG A 36 -9.13 10.52 -11.92
C ARG A 36 -7.82 11.29 -11.82
N ASN A 37 -7.56 11.94 -10.69
CA ASN A 37 -6.29 12.64 -10.48
C ASN A 37 -5.12 11.66 -10.36
N LEU A 38 -5.32 10.53 -9.70
CA LEU A 38 -4.33 9.46 -9.63
C LEU A 38 -3.98 8.91 -11.03
N GLU A 39 -4.99 8.65 -11.86
CA GLU A 39 -4.80 8.20 -13.26
C GLU A 39 -4.02 9.23 -14.09
N ARG A 40 -4.31 10.52 -13.92
CA ARG A 40 -3.58 11.61 -14.60
C ARG A 40 -2.13 11.69 -14.15
N LEU A 41 -1.87 11.60 -12.85
CA LEU A 41 -0.51 11.60 -12.30
C LEU A 41 0.31 10.41 -12.80
N ALA A 42 -0.28 9.21 -12.74
CA ALA A 42 0.35 8.00 -13.25
C ALA A 42 0.71 8.15 -14.73
N SER A 43 -0.21 8.68 -15.54
CA SER A 43 0.02 8.92 -16.97
C SER A 43 1.12 9.95 -17.22
N HIS A 44 1.13 11.05 -16.45
CA HIS A 44 2.13 12.11 -16.59
C HIS A 44 3.56 11.62 -16.31
N TYR A 45 3.74 10.79 -15.29
CA TYR A 45 5.04 10.24 -14.93
C TYR A 45 5.39 8.92 -15.63
N GLY A 46 4.51 8.40 -16.51
CA GLY A 46 4.71 7.11 -17.18
C GLY A 46 4.74 5.92 -16.23
N ASN A 47 4.11 6.04 -15.06
CA ASN A 47 4.14 5.06 -13.98
C ASN A 47 2.83 4.27 -13.87
N THR A 48 2.89 3.11 -13.24
CA THR A 48 1.67 2.39 -12.85
C THR A 48 0.95 3.14 -11.72
N ILE A 49 -0.35 2.89 -11.57
CA ILE A 49 -1.12 3.41 -10.44
C ILE A 49 -0.48 2.97 -9.10
N THR A 50 -0.03 1.72 -9.01
CA THR A 50 0.65 1.19 -7.82
C THR A 50 1.91 1.99 -7.50
N ASN A 51 2.82 2.16 -8.47
CA ASN A 51 4.06 2.91 -8.26
C ASN A 51 3.77 4.37 -7.90
N THR A 52 2.74 4.97 -8.50
CA THR A 52 2.35 6.35 -8.19
C THR A 52 1.87 6.47 -6.73
N VAL A 53 1.09 5.50 -6.26
CA VAL A 53 0.65 5.45 -4.85
C VAL A 53 1.85 5.25 -3.92
N GLU A 54 2.74 4.31 -4.23
CA GLU A 54 3.94 4.05 -3.43
C GLU A 54 4.83 5.29 -3.33
N ASN A 55 5.11 5.96 -4.45
CA ASN A 55 5.92 7.17 -4.50
C ASN A 55 5.30 8.29 -3.65
N LEU A 56 4.01 8.58 -3.85
CA LEU A 56 3.32 9.63 -3.10
C LEU A 56 3.30 9.35 -1.59
N ILE A 57 3.10 8.09 -1.19
CA ILE A 57 3.14 7.70 0.23
C ILE A 57 4.56 7.87 0.78
N ASN A 58 5.58 7.37 0.07
CA ASN A 58 6.97 7.46 0.51
C ASN A 58 7.44 8.91 0.63
N GLU A 59 7.17 9.75 -0.38
CA GLU A 59 7.47 11.17 -0.36
C GLU A 59 6.80 11.88 0.82
N LYS A 60 5.52 11.58 1.07
CA LYS A 60 4.79 12.20 2.17
C LYS A 60 5.30 11.72 3.54
N THR A 61 5.60 10.43 3.68
CA THR A 61 6.18 9.87 4.91
C THR A 61 7.53 10.51 5.21
N VAL A 62 8.43 10.59 4.22
CA VAL A 62 9.73 11.26 4.40
C VAL A 62 9.54 12.73 4.77
N SER A 63 8.63 13.44 4.11
CA SER A 63 8.32 14.84 4.45
C SER A 63 7.80 15.01 5.87
N ILE A 64 7.00 14.06 6.38
CA ILE A 64 6.51 14.08 7.77
C ILE A 64 7.67 13.79 8.73
N LEU A 65 8.43 12.73 8.51
CA LEU A 65 9.53 12.32 9.38
C LEU A 65 10.62 13.40 9.50
N ASN A 66 10.91 14.12 8.42
CA ASN A 66 11.86 15.23 8.42
C ASN A 66 11.43 16.40 9.33
N ASN A 67 10.15 16.50 9.68
CA ASN A 67 9.64 17.54 10.58
C ASN A 67 9.42 17.03 12.01
N LEU A 68 9.69 15.75 12.28
CA LEU A 68 9.50 15.11 13.59
C LEU A 68 10.84 14.90 14.30
N SER A 69 10.83 15.04 15.61
CA SER A 69 11.94 14.66 16.50
C SER A 69 12.11 13.13 16.55
N GLU A 70 13.28 12.64 16.97
CA GLU A 70 13.56 11.19 17.06
C GLU A 70 12.55 10.44 17.94
N SER A 71 12.08 11.05 19.03
CA SER A 71 11.03 10.49 19.88
C SER A 71 9.69 10.35 19.17
N GLU A 72 9.31 11.33 18.35
CA GLU A 72 8.04 11.32 17.62
C GLU A 72 8.10 10.40 16.39
N GLN A 73 9.28 10.22 15.78
CA GLN A 73 9.49 9.22 14.73
C GLN A 73 9.31 7.80 15.29
N HIS A 74 9.85 7.53 16.49
CA HIS A 74 9.63 6.24 17.15
C HIS A 74 8.14 6.00 17.44
N GLU A 75 7.41 7.03 17.85
CA GLU A 75 5.97 6.96 18.04
C GLU A 75 5.23 6.62 16.73
N PHE A 76 5.55 7.33 15.63
CA PHE A 76 4.97 7.12 14.30
C PHE A 76 5.06 5.66 13.80
N TYR A 77 6.17 4.97 14.06
CA TYR A 77 6.33 3.56 13.70
C TYR A 77 5.71 2.58 14.70
N SER A 78 5.51 3.02 15.95
CA SER A 78 4.92 2.19 17.02
C SER A 78 3.40 2.21 17.02
N GLU A 79 2.78 3.24 16.42
CA GLU A 79 1.32 3.35 16.39
C GLU A 79 0.69 2.19 15.63
N GLU A 80 -0.11 1.38 16.34
CA GLU A 80 -0.94 0.39 15.67
C GLU A 80 -1.92 1.09 14.72
N PRO A 81 -2.02 0.66 13.45
CA PRO A 81 -2.87 1.33 12.49
C PRO A 81 -4.34 1.25 12.94
N VAL A 82 -5.05 2.37 12.86
CA VAL A 82 -6.42 2.55 13.38
C VAL A 82 -7.40 1.48 12.87
N HIS A 83 -7.21 0.98 11.65
CA HIS A 83 -8.06 -0.06 11.06
C HIS A 83 -7.81 -1.47 11.65
N LYS A 84 -6.68 -1.72 12.33
CA LYS A 84 -6.46 -2.95 13.11
C LYS A 84 -7.06 -2.85 14.52
N ARG A 85 -7.10 -1.64 15.11
CA ARG A 85 -7.73 -1.39 16.42
C ARG A 85 -9.23 -1.71 16.45
N GLN A 86 -9.92 -1.58 15.31
CA GLN A 86 -11.37 -1.84 15.21
C GLN A 86 -11.73 -3.33 15.19
N ASN A 87 -10.79 -4.23 14.86
CA ASN A 87 -11.02 -5.68 14.83
C ASN A 87 -10.62 -6.38 16.14
N ALA A 88 -10.23 -5.63 17.18
CA ALA A 88 -9.81 -6.15 18.48
C ALA A 88 -10.89 -6.01 19.57
N LYS A 89 -12.14 -5.71 19.20
CA LYS A 89 -13.30 -5.66 20.10
C LYS A 89 -14.31 -6.74 19.77
#